data_AF-A0A3M1J6F5-F1
#
_entry.id   AF-A0A3M1J6F5-F1
#
_cell.length_a   1.000
_cell.length_b   1.000
_cell.length_c   1.000
_cell.angle_alpha   90.00
_cell.angle_beta   90.00
_cell.angle_gamma   90.00
#
_symmetry.space_group_name_H-M   'P 1'
#
loop_
_entity.id
_entity.type
_entity.pdbx_description
1 polymer ?
#
loop_
_entity_poly.entity_id
_entity_poly.type
_entity_poly.pdbx_seq_one_letter_code
_entity_poly.pdbx_strand_id
1 'polypeptide(L)'
;MYSNKKMARIAGVLYVIIIAAGIFAEFFVRQSLIAPGDAAATAGNIAAAEPLFRLGIAADLVMILADVALALLFYILLKPVSQPLSLLAAFFRLGQAAILAVNLLNLFVGLQLVTGAATVTALGAAQAQALGLLFLGMHGVGYTIGLVLFAASILLVGYLVFKSSDFPAILGVLLVVAAAGYFIDGFARVLLPNYGDIETILTLIVFLPAFIGELSFAVWLLVKGVKTPRPQLRPSHAF
;
A
#
# COMPACT_ATOMS: atom_id res chain seq x y z
N MET A 1 -3.82 -6.11 -28.08
CA MET A 1 -2.89 -5.51 -27.09
C MET A 1 -3.31 -4.06 -26.87
N TYR A 2 -3.56 -3.60 -25.64
CA TYR A 2 -3.94 -2.20 -25.39
C TYR A 2 -2.76 -1.26 -25.68
N SER A 3 -3.03 -0.01 -26.07
CA SER A 3 -1.96 0.99 -26.22
C SER A 3 -1.33 1.32 -24.86
N ASN A 4 -0.04 1.65 -24.83
CA ASN A 4 0.69 2.02 -23.60
C ASN A 4 -0.03 3.13 -22.83
N LYS A 5 -0.67 4.07 -23.52
CA LYS A 5 -1.48 5.13 -22.90
C LYS A 5 -2.72 4.61 -22.19
N LYS A 6 -3.43 3.64 -22.77
CA LYS A 6 -4.58 3.00 -22.11
C LYS A 6 -4.13 2.19 -20.89
N MET A 7 -3.04 1.44 -21.01
CA MET A 7 -2.48 0.68 -19.88
C MET A 7 -2.04 1.60 -18.74
N ALA A 8 -1.38 2.72 -19.04
CA ALA A 8 -1.00 3.72 -18.04
C ALA A 8 -2.22 4.32 -17.32
N ARG A 9 -3.31 4.60 -18.04
CA ARG A 9 -4.55 5.09 -17.41
C ARG A 9 -5.19 4.07 -16.49
N ILE A 10 -5.24 2.80 -16.91
CA ILE A 10 -5.72 1.71 -16.06
C ILE A 10 -4.83 1.59 -14.82
N ALA A 11 -3.51 1.69 -14.98
CA ALA A 11 -2.58 1.71 -13.85
C ALA A 11 -2.88 2.87 -12.89
N GLY A 12 -3.15 4.07 -13.42
CA GLY A 12 -3.57 5.22 -12.61
C GLY A 12 -4.86 4.98 -11.83
N VAL A 13 -5.89 4.39 -12.46
CA VAL A 13 -7.15 4.04 -11.77
C VAL A 13 -6.90 3.05 -10.63
N LEU A 14 -6.18 1.96 -10.92
CA LEU A 14 -5.84 0.95 -9.91
C LEU A 14 -5.05 1.56 -8.75
N TYR A 15 -4.10 2.44 -9.06
CA TYR A 15 -3.29 3.09 -8.03
C TYR A 15 -4.12 4.02 -7.14
N VAL A 16 -5.06 4.78 -7.71
CA VAL A 16 -6.00 5.59 -6.91
C VAL A 16 -6.89 4.71 -6.04
N ILE A 17 -7.37 3.57 -6.56
CA ILE A 17 -8.16 2.60 -5.77
C ILE A 17 -7.35 2.09 -4.57
N ILE A 18 -6.09 1.72 -4.78
CA ILE A 18 -5.18 1.26 -3.71
C ILE A 18 -5.05 2.32 -2.62
N ILE A 19 -4.74 3.56 -3.00
CA ILE A 19 -4.56 4.67 -2.05
C ILE A 19 -5.87 4.93 -1.28
N ALA A 20 -7.00 5.00 -1.97
CA ALA A 20 -8.30 5.29 -1.36
C ALA A 20 -8.75 4.17 -0.41
N ALA A 21 -8.60 2.91 -0.84
CA ALA A 21 -8.96 1.75 -0.03
C ALA A 21 -8.09 1.63 1.22
N GLY A 22 -6.77 1.82 1.08
CA GLY A 22 -5.83 1.81 2.21
C GLY A 22 -6.12 2.93 3.21
N ILE A 23 -6.37 4.16 2.74
CA ILE A 23 -6.73 5.28 3.60
C ILE A 23 -8.06 5.02 4.34
N PHE A 24 -9.07 4.52 3.62
CA PHE A 24 -10.35 4.20 4.21
C PHE A 24 -10.21 3.14 5.32
N ALA A 25 -9.55 2.02 5.02
CA ALA A 25 -9.38 0.93 5.96
C ALA A 25 -8.57 1.34 7.21
N GLU A 26 -7.53 2.15 7.03
CA GLU A 26 -6.68 2.60 8.12
C GLU A 26 -7.32 3.73 8.95
N PHE A 27 -7.55 4.88 8.34
CA PHE A 27 -7.91 6.11 9.06
C PHE A 27 -9.40 6.20 9.39
N PHE A 28 -10.27 5.62 8.58
CA PHE A 28 -11.73 5.72 8.78
C PHE A 28 -12.35 4.49 9.43
N VAL A 29 -11.65 3.36 9.44
CA VAL A 29 -12.11 2.14 10.10
C VAL A 29 -11.25 1.84 11.32
N ARG A 30 -10.01 1.38 11.14
CA ARG A 30 -9.19 0.89 12.26
C ARG A 30 -8.90 1.94 13.31
N GLN A 31 -8.44 3.13 12.93
CA GLN A 31 -8.13 4.21 13.88
C GLN A 31 -9.38 4.77 14.59
N SER A 32 -10.57 4.57 14.03
CA SER A 32 -11.83 4.99 14.66
C SER A 32 -12.40 3.97 15.64
N LEU A 33 -12.04 2.68 15.49
CA LEU A 33 -12.64 1.57 16.24
C LEU A 33 -11.69 0.97 17.28
N ILE A 34 -10.38 0.99 17.04
CA ILE A 34 -9.38 0.41 17.94
C ILE A 34 -8.94 1.45 18.95
N ALA A 35 -9.22 1.20 20.23
CA ALA A 35 -8.75 2.00 21.35
C ALA A 35 -7.39 1.46 21.83
N PRO A 36 -6.27 2.18 21.63
CA PRO A 36 -4.94 1.69 22.00
C PRO A 36 -4.87 1.35 23.50
N GLY A 37 -4.48 0.12 23.81
CA GLY A 37 -4.35 -0.37 25.19
C GLY A 37 -5.66 -0.70 25.91
N ASP A 38 -6.83 -0.46 25.30
CA ASP A 38 -8.14 -0.76 25.88
C ASP A 38 -8.90 -1.80 25.06
N ALA A 39 -8.77 -3.06 25.49
CA ALA A 39 -9.40 -4.20 24.83
C ALA A 39 -10.94 -4.18 24.96
N ALA A 40 -11.46 -3.70 26.09
CA ALA A 40 -12.89 -3.67 26.34
C ALA A 40 -13.57 -2.58 25.49
N ALA A 41 -12.98 -1.39 25.43
CA ALA A 41 -13.45 -0.32 24.55
C ALA A 41 -13.35 -0.70 23.07
N THR A 42 -12.24 -1.30 22.65
CA THR A 42 -12.07 -1.81 21.28
C THR A 42 -13.17 -2.82 20.92
N ALA A 43 -13.46 -3.76 21.82
CA ALA A 43 -14.52 -4.75 21.60
C ALA A 43 -15.91 -4.10 21.52
N GLY A 44 -16.21 -3.15 22.40
CA GLY A 44 -17.46 -2.39 22.35
C GLY A 44 -17.64 -1.61 21.05
N ASN A 45 -16.60 -0.90 20.61
CA ASN A 45 -16.60 -0.13 19.36
C ASN A 45 -16.82 -1.03 18.14
N ILE A 46 -16.08 -2.14 18.05
CA ILE A 46 -16.20 -3.08 16.92
C ILE A 46 -17.55 -3.78 16.94
N ALA A 47 -18.09 -4.18 18.10
CA ALA A 47 -19.42 -4.78 18.18
C ALA A 47 -20.53 -3.79 17.76
N ALA A 48 -20.40 -2.51 18.12
CA ALA A 48 -21.34 -1.46 17.72
C ALA A 48 -21.27 -1.12 16.21
N ALA A 49 -20.12 -1.34 15.57
CA ALA A 49 -19.86 -0.99 14.18
C ALA A 49 -19.28 -2.14 13.36
N GLU A 50 -19.70 -3.39 13.62
CA GLU A 50 -19.11 -4.57 12.98
C GLU A 50 -19.16 -4.52 11.44
N PRO A 51 -20.25 -4.08 10.79
CA PRO A 51 -20.28 -3.95 9.33
C PRO A 51 -19.21 -2.99 8.80
N LEU A 52 -18.91 -1.91 9.53
CA LEU A 52 -17.85 -0.97 9.16
C LEU A 52 -16.48 -1.63 9.26
N PHE A 53 -16.23 -2.41 10.32
CA PHE A 53 -14.99 -3.16 10.47
C PHE A 53 -14.78 -4.17 9.33
N ARG A 54 -15.84 -4.92 8.96
CA ARG A 54 -15.82 -5.86 7.82
C ARG A 54 -15.62 -5.14 6.48
N LEU A 55 -16.21 -3.95 6.29
CA LEU A 55 -15.96 -3.10 5.12
C LEU A 55 -14.50 -2.67 5.04
N GLY A 56 -13.84 -2.38 6.16
CA GLY A 56 -12.39 -2.12 6.21
C GLY A 56 -11.58 -3.31 5.68
N ILE A 57 -11.87 -4.54 6.14
CA ILE A 57 -11.21 -5.75 5.65
C ILE A 57 -11.46 -5.96 4.14
N ALA A 58 -12.70 -5.72 3.68
CA ALA A 58 -13.04 -5.83 2.27
C ALA A 58 -12.29 -4.79 1.42
N ALA A 59 -12.09 -3.57 1.94
CA ALA A 59 -11.28 -2.55 1.28
C ALA A 59 -9.81 -2.98 1.18
N ASP A 60 -9.23 -3.57 2.23
CA ASP A 60 -7.87 -4.13 2.15
C ASP A 60 -7.76 -5.25 1.09
N LEU A 61 -8.76 -6.12 0.96
CA LEU A 61 -8.80 -7.13 -0.10
C LEU A 61 -8.83 -6.51 -1.50
N VAL A 62 -9.68 -5.49 -1.72
CA VAL A 62 -9.74 -4.76 -2.99
C VAL A 62 -8.40 -4.08 -3.29
N MET A 63 -7.78 -3.47 -2.28
CA MET A 63 -6.45 -2.87 -2.36
C MET A 63 -5.43 -3.90 -2.85
N ILE A 64 -5.35 -5.07 -2.22
CA ILE A 64 -4.40 -6.14 -2.57
C ILE A 64 -4.62 -6.64 -4.00
N LEU A 65 -5.87 -6.86 -4.42
CA LEU A 65 -6.18 -7.34 -5.77
C LEU A 65 -5.81 -6.28 -6.83
N ALA A 66 -6.12 -5.02 -6.57
CA ALA A 66 -5.73 -3.91 -7.44
C ALA A 66 -4.20 -3.79 -7.53
N ASP A 67 -3.49 -4.07 -6.42
CA ASP A 67 -2.05 -4.00 -6.32
C ASP A 67 -1.33 -5.05 -7.16
N VAL A 68 -1.83 -6.29 -7.17
CA VAL A 68 -1.35 -7.36 -8.05
C VAL A 68 -1.54 -6.99 -9.52
N ALA A 69 -2.71 -6.46 -9.89
CA ALA A 69 -2.96 -6.00 -11.25
C ALA A 69 -2.06 -4.83 -11.65
N LEU A 70 -1.80 -3.89 -10.73
CA LEU A 70 -0.91 -2.77 -10.93
C LEU A 70 0.55 -3.22 -11.14
N ALA A 71 1.02 -4.23 -10.39
CA ALA A 71 2.35 -4.82 -10.56
C ALA A 71 2.57 -5.31 -12.00
N LEU A 72 1.57 -5.99 -12.59
CA LEU A 72 1.63 -6.43 -13.98
C LEU A 72 1.70 -5.25 -14.96
N LEU A 73 0.91 -4.20 -14.74
CA LEU A 73 0.93 -3.01 -15.61
C LEU A 73 2.25 -2.25 -15.52
N PHE A 74 2.81 -2.08 -14.32
CA PHE A 74 4.14 -1.50 -14.15
C PHE A 74 5.20 -2.35 -14.81
N TYR A 75 5.12 -3.68 -14.70
CA TYR A 75 6.02 -4.57 -15.41
C TYR A 75 6.02 -4.28 -16.91
N ILE A 76 4.83 -4.28 -17.53
CA ILE A 76 4.66 -4.07 -18.98
C ILE A 76 5.14 -2.67 -19.40
N LEU A 77 4.78 -1.63 -18.65
CA LEU A 77 5.10 -0.24 -18.98
C LEU A 77 6.60 0.08 -18.83
N LEU A 78 7.28 -0.54 -17.87
CA LEU A 78 8.68 -0.21 -17.54
C LEU A 78 9.68 -1.24 -18.09
N LYS A 79 9.22 -2.39 -18.59
CA LYS A 79 10.05 -3.39 -19.29
C LYS A 79 10.94 -2.78 -20.39
N PRO A 80 10.49 -1.82 -21.22
CA PRO A 80 11.34 -1.22 -22.25
C PRO A 80 12.54 -0.44 -21.71
N VAL A 81 12.50 0.02 -20.45
CA VAL A 81 13.62 0.70 -19.79
C VAL A 81 14.62 -0.31 -19.25
N SER A 82 14.14 -1.32 -18.52
CA SER A 82 14.95 -2.45 -18.06
C SER A 82 14.05 -3.62 -17.64
N GLN A 83 14.08 -4.70 -18.41
CA GLN A 83 13.29 -5.90 -18.10
C GLN A 83 13.66 -6.52 -16.74
N PRO A 84 14.95 -6.72 -16.37
CA PRO A 84 15.30 -7.34 -15.09
C PRO A 84 14.81 -6.53 -13.89
N LEU A 85 15.00 -5.20 -13.90
CA LEU A 85 14.57 -4.34 -12.79
C LEU A 85 13.05 -4.24 -12.69
N SER A 86 12.37 -4.18 -13.85
CA SER A 86 10.91 -4.17 -13.92
C SER A 86 10.31 -5.47 -13.35
N LEU A 87 10.93 -6.61 -13.66
CA LEU A 87 10.50 -7.91 -13.12
C LEU A 87 10.79 -8.03 -11.62
N LEU A 88 11.96 -7.57 -11.17
CA LEU A 88 12.32 -7.55 -9.75
C LEU A 88 11.36 -6.68 -8.93
N ALA A 89 10.98 -5.51 -9.46
CA ALA A 89 9.99 -4.64 -8.83
C ALA A 89 8.62 -5.34 -8.69
N ALA A 90 8.19 -6.08 -9.71
CA ALA A 90 6.96 -6.86 -9.68
C ALA A 90 7.03 -7.99 -8.64
N PHE A 91 8.16 -8.71 -8.53
CA PHE A 91 8.35 -9.74 -7.51
C PHE A 91 8.25 -9.20 -6.09
N PHE A 92 8.88 -8.06 -5.80
CA PHE A 92 8.74 -7.42 -4.50
C PHE A 92 7.28 -7.03 -4.19
N ARG A 93 6.57 -6.47 -5.18
CA ARG A 93 5.16 -6.09 -5.03
C ARG A 93 4.25 -7.29 -4.79
N LEU A 94 4.44 -8.39 -5.53
CA LEU A 94 3.71 -9.64 -5.30
C LEU A 94 4.02 -10.26 -3.94
N GLY A 95 5.29 -10.21 -3.50
CA GLY A 95 5.69 -10.65 -2.18
C GLY A 95 4.98 -9.85 -1.06
N GLN A 96 4.93 -8.53 -1.19
CA GLN A 96 4.15 -7.68 -0.28
C GLN A 96 2.66 -8.03 -0.33
N ALA A 97 2.04 -8.14 -1.52
CA ALA A 97 0.63 -8.48 -1.64
C ALA A 97 0.28 -9.80 -0.94
N ALA A 98 1.14 -10.82 -1.06
CA ALA A 98 0.98 -12.10 -0.37
C ALA A 98 1.08 -11.95 1.16
N ILE A 99 2.06 -11.19 1.66
CA ILE A 99 2.20 -10.90 3.09
C ILE A 99 0.95 -10.20 3.62
N LEU A 100 0.48 -9.15 2.93
CA LEU A 100 -0.72 -8.41 3.35
C LEU A 100 -1.97 -9.31 3.34
N ALA A 101 -2.14 -10.17 2.33
CA ALA A 101 -3.26 -11.10 2.26
C ALA A 101 -3.29 -12.08 3.44
N VAL A 102 -2.15 -12.68 3.79
CA VAL A 102 -2.04 -13.55 4.96
C VAL A 102 -2.26 -12.76 6.24
N ASN A 103 -1.76 -11.52 6.30
CA ASN A 103 -1.90 -10.65 7.46
C ASN A 103 -3.35 -10.28 7.77
N LEU A 104 -4.28 -10.33 6.81
CA LEU A 104 -5.72 -10.14 7.07
C LEU A 104 -6.31 -11.19 8.02
N LEU A 105 -5.68 -12.37 8.16
CA LEU A 105 -6.07 -13.37 9.16
C LEU A 105 -6.08 -12.76 10.56
N ASN A 106 -5.14 -11.86 10.86
CA ASN A 106 -5.08 -11.16 12.15
C ASN A 106 -6.33 -10.30 12.41
N LEU A 107 -6.86 -9.63 11.39
CA LEU A 107 -8.09 -8.85 11.52
C LEU A 107 -9.32 -9.75 11.68
N PHE A 108 -9.39 -10.86 10.95
CA PHE A 108 -10.50 -11.82 11.09
C PHE A 108 -10.51 -12.50 12.47
N VAL A 109 -9.36 -12.96 12.95
CA VAL A 109 -9.24 -13.56 14.28
C VAL A 109 -9.54 -12.52 15.36
N GLY A 110 -8.98 -11.31 15.23
CA GLY A 110 -9.27 -10.19 16.13
C GLY A 110 -10.77 -9.91 16.22
N LEU A 111 -11.44 -9.76 15.08
CA LEU A 111 -12.89 -9.55 15.00
C LEU A 111 -13.67 -10.65 15.73
N GLN A 112 -13.38 -11.92 15.45
CA GLN A 112 -14.10 -13.05 16.05
C GLN A 112 -13.93 -13.12 17.57
N LEU A 113 -12.72 -12.80 18.07
CA LEU A 113 -12.41 -12.77 19.49
C LEU A 113 -13.11 -11.63 20.22
N VAL A 114 -13.16 -10.43 19.62
CA VAL A 114 -13.78 -9.27 20.28
C VAL A 114 -15.31 -9.26 20.21
N THR A 115 -15.90 -9.86 19.17
CA THR A 115 -17.36 -9.97 19.01
C THR A 115 -17.96 -11.20 19.68
N GLY A 116 -17.13 -12.12 20.18
CA GLY A 116 -17.60 -13.38 20.76
C GLY A 116 -18.21 -14.34 19.74
N ALA A 117 -18.00 -14.10 18.44
CA ALA A 117 -18.42 -15.01 17.36
C ALA A 117 -17.60 -16.31 17.35
N ALA A 118 -16.41 -16.31 17.99
CA ALA A 118 -15.63 -17.50 18.19
C ALA A 118 -16.22 -18.37 19.31
N THR A 119 -16.29 -19.68 19.07
CA THR A 119 -16.67 -20.78 19.97
C THR A 119 -15.72 -20.94 21.18
N VAL A 120 -15.22 -19.84 21.74
CA VAL A 120 -14.21 -19.84 22.80
C VAL A 120 -14.86 -19.55 24.14
N THR A 121 -15.87 -20.35 24.46
CA THR A 121 -16.48 -20.43 25.79
C THR A 121 -15.45 -20.73 26.88
N ALA A 122 -14.28 -21.30 26.50
CA ALA A 122 -13.20 -21.66 27.41
C ALA A 122 -12.28 -20.51 27.86
N LEU A 123 -12.14 -19.40 27.11
CA LEU A 123 -11.17 -18.33 27.45
C LEU A 123 -11.73 -17.31 28.45
N GLY A 124 -13.05 -17.13 28.51
CA GLY A 124 -13.66 -16.00 29.21
C GLY A 124 -13.58 -14.70 28.39
N ALA A 125 -14.51 -13.78 28.62
CA ALA A 125 -14.67 -12.59 27.78
C ALA A 125 -13.46 -11.64 27.83
N ALA A 126 -12.91 -11.39 29.02
CA ALA A 126 -11.78 -10.47 29.18
C ALA A 126 -10.51 -10.97 28.46
N GLN A 127 -10.19 -12.27 28.60
CA GLN A 127 -9.06 -12.88 27.91
C GLN A 127 -9.27 -12.92 26.39
N ALA A 128 -10.49 -13.22 25.93
CA ALA A 128 -10.82 -13.19 24.50
C ALA A 128 -10.62 -11.78 23.92
N GLN A 129 -11.10 -10.74 24.60
CA GLN A 129 -10.90 -9.35 24.17
C GLN A 129 -9.43 -8.94 24.15
N ALA A 130 -8.64 -9.33 25.17
CA ALA A 130 -7.21 -9.04 25.23
C ALA A 130 -6.45 -9.71 24.07
N LEU A 131 -6.76 -10.98 23.78
CA LEU A 131 -6.20 -11.67 22.61
C LEU A 131 -6.69 -11.04 21.30
N GLY A 132 -7.96 -10.63 21.24
CA GLY A 132 -8.51 -9.91 20.10
C GLY A 132 -7.71 -8.66 19.79
N LEU A 133 -7.46 -7.81 20.79
CA LEU A 133 -6.63 -6.62 20.66
C LEU A 133 -5.19 -6.96 20.24
N LEU A 134 -4.60 -8.04 20.78
CA LEU A 134 -3.28 -8.52 20.36
C LEU A 134 -3.25 -8.86 18.86
N PHE A 135 -4.21 -9.64 18.36
CA PHE A 135 -4.30 -9.98 16.93
C PHE A 135 -4.49 -8.72 16.07
N LEU A 136 -5.36 -7.80 16.48
CA LEU A 136 -5.53 -6.52 15.79
C LEU A 136 -4.22 -5.71 15.75
N GLY A 137 -3.41 -5.74 16.83
CA GLY A 137 -2.08 -5.13 16.86
C GLY A 137 -1.05 -5.85 15.98
N MET A 138 -1.09 -7.19 15.91
CA MET A 138 -0.21 -7.98 15.03
C MET A 138 -0.44 -7.69 13.56
N HIS A 139 -1.67 -7.32 13.16
CA HIS A 139 -1.92 -6.81 11.82
C HIS A 139 -1.01 -5.61 11.48
N GLY A 140 -0.82 -4.66 12.40
CA GLY A 140 0.09 -3.53 12.18
C GLY A 140 1.52 -3.97 11.92
N VAL A 141 2.02 -4.97 12.67
CA VAL A 141 3.36 -5.54 12.48
C VAL A 141 3.51 -6.19 11.09
N GLY A 142 2.56 -7.05 10.71
CA GLY A 142 2.59 -7.69 9.40
C GLY A 142 2.48 -6.69 8.25
N TYR A 143 1.75 -5.59 8.46
CA TYR A 143 1.63 -4.50 7.49
C TYR A 143 2.98 -3.80 7.30
N THR A 144 3.71 -3.49 8.38
CA THR A 144 5.07 -2.93 8.30
C THR A 144 6.02 -3.84 7.52
N ILE A 145 5.97 -5.15 7.73
CA ILE A 145 6.81 -6.11 6.97
C ILE A 145 6.48 -6.04 5.48
N GLY A 146 5.19 -5.99 5.13
CA GLY A 146 4.74 -5.77 3.75
C GLY A 146 5.28 -4.46 3.16
N LEU A 147 5.27 -3.37 3.93
CA LEU A 147 5.77 -2.06 3.49
C LEU A 147 7.26 -2.05 3.16
N VAL A 148 8.09 -2.88 3.80
CA VAL A 148 9.51 -3.00 3.45
C VAL A 148 9.70 -3.59 2.04
N LEU A 149 8.91 -4.61 1.69
CA LEU A 149 8.92 -5.18 0.33
C LEU A 149 8.32 -4.19 -0.68
N PHE A 150 7.27 -3.47 -0.29
CA PHE A 150 6.71 -2.38 -1.10
C PHE A 150 7.75 -1.30 -1.39
N ALA A 151 8.53 -0.88 -0.38
CA ALA A 151 9.60 0.10 -0.52
C ALA A 151 10.62 -0.32 -1.58
N ALA A 152 11.02 -1.59 -1.59
CA ALA A 152 11.92 -2.13 -2.62
C ALA A 152 11.30 -2.06 -4.02
N SER A 153 10.00 -2.37 -4.14
CA SER A 153 9.27 -2.25 -5.41
C SER A 153 9.23 -0.79 -5.89
N ILE A 154 8.82 0.14 -5.03
CA ILE A 154 8.68 1.56 -5.36
C ILE A 154 10.03 2.21 -5.66
N LEU A 155 11.11 1.81 -4.98
CA LEU A 155 12.45 2.26 -5.28
C LEU A 155 12.83 1.94 -6.74
N LEU A 156 12.60 0.69 -7.16
CA LEU A 156 12.88 0.24 -8.52
C LEU A 156 11.96 0.89 -9.56
N VAL A 157 10.66 0.99 -9.26
CA VAL A 157 9.70 1.70 -10.11
C VAL A 157 10.11 3.16 -10.27
N GLY A 158 10.45 3.85 -9.18
CA GLY A 158 10.89 5.24 -9.17
C GLY A 158 12.16 5.44 -10.00
N TYR A 159 13.15 4.56 -9.86
CA TYR A 159 14.35 4.57 -10.69
C TYR A 159 14.03 4.40 -12.18
N LEU A 160 13.15 3.45 -12.53
CA LEU A 160 12.77 3.20 -13.92
C LEU A 160 11.95 4.36 -14.52
N VAL A 161 11.07 4.97 -13.74
CA VAL A 161 10.31 6.17 -14.11
C VAL A 161 11.25 7.35 -14.32
N PHE A 162 12.27 7.53 -13.47
CA PHE A 162 13.29 8.55 -13.63
C PHE A 162 14.10 8.38 -14.92
N LYS A 163 14.41 7.13 -15.30
CA LYS A 163 15.15 6.81 -16.53
C LYS A 163 14.28 6.81 -17.79
N SER A 164 12.96 6.73 -17.66
CA SER A 164 12.03 6.65 -18.77
C SER A 164 11.82 8.03 -19.42
N SER A 165 11.80 8.06 -20.76
CA SER A 165 11.35 9.23 -21.53
C SER A 165 9.83 9.40 -21.52
N ASP A 166 9.06 8.37 -21.12
CA ASP A 166 7.60 8.36 -21.12
C ASP A 166 7.00 9.17 -19.97
N PHE A 167 7.77 9.41 -18.90
CA PHE A 167 7.30 10.07 -17.68
C PHE A 167 8.15 11.30 -17.32
N PRO A 168 7.65 12.24 -16.52
CA PRO A 168 8.48 13.29 -15.92
C PRO A 168 9.44 12.70 -14.88
N ALA A 169 10.73 13.06 -14.98
CA ALA A 169 11.76 12.56 -14.07
C ALA A 169 11.47 12.87 -12.59
N ILE A 170 10.81 14.00 -12.31
CA ILE A 170 10.41 14.40 -10.96
C ILE A 170 9.51 13.36 -10.27
N LEU A 171 8.63 12.66 -11.02
CA LEU A 171 7.79 11.60 -10.44
C LEU A 171 8.64 10.43 -9.98
N GLY A 172 9.68 10.08 -10.75
CA GLY A 172 10.63 9.04 -10.36
C GLY A 172 11.40 9.40 -9.08
N VAL A 173 11.85 10.66 -8.96
CA VAL A 173 12.51 11.16 -7.75
C VAL A 173 11.59 11.10 -6.53
N LEU A 174 10.34 11.56 -6.67
CA LEU A 174 9.37 11.51 -5.59
C LEU A 174 9.12 10.08 -5.10
N LEU A 175 9.03 9.10 -6.02
CA LEU A 175 8.89 7.68 -5.65
C LEU A 175 10.14 7.14 -4.94
N VAL A 176 11.35 7.52 -5.36
CA VAL A 176 12.57 7.12 -4.66
C VAL A 176 12.62 7.69 -3.23
N VAL A 177 12.20 8.95 -3.06
CA VAL A 177 12.09 9.58 -1.73
C VAL A 177 11.04 8.87 -0.87
N ALA A 178 9.88 8.52 -1.44
CA ALA A 178 8.85 7.73 -0.79
C ALA A 178 9.40 6.37 -0.29
N ALA A 179 10.11 5.65 -1.15
CA ALA A 179 10.72 4.37 -0.82
C ALA A 179 11.75 4.48 0.33
N ALA A 180 12.56 5.55 0.33
CA ALA A 180 13.49 5.81 1.43
C ALA A 180 12.73 5.98 2.77
N GLY A 181 11.61 6.70 2.75
CA GLY A 181 10.75 6.85 3.92
C GLY A 181 10.26 5.50 4.47
N TYR A 182 9.68 4.66 3.62
CA TYR A 182 9.21 3.33 4.03
C TYR A 182 10.32 2.43 4.57
N PHE A 183 11.53 2.48 3.98
CA PHE A 183 12.67 1.74 4.53
C PHE A 183 13.09 2.27 5.90
N ILE A 184 13.19 3.59 6.05
CA ILE A 184 13.56 4.21 7.34
C ILE A 184 12.57 3.80 8.42
N ASP A 185 11.27 3.93 8.17
CA ASP A 185 10.23 3.55 9.14
C ASP A 185 10.26 2.05 9.44
N GLY A 186 10.27 1.21 8.40
CA GLY A 186 10.27 -0.23 8.56
C GLY A 186 11.48 -0.78 9.31
N PHE A 187 12.69 -0.29 8.99
CA PHE A 187 13.91 -0.69 9.71
C PHE A 187 13.99 -0.06 11.11
N ALA A 188 13.53 1.17 11.29
CA ALA A 188 13.46 1.78 12.62
C ALA A 188 12.60 0.94 13.57
N ARG A 189 11.45 0.44 13.09
CA ARG A 189 10.56 -0.41 13.89
C ARG A 189 11.16 -1.76 14.28
N VAL A 190 12.11 -2.27 13.49
CA VAL A 190 12.81 -3.54 13.75
C VAL A 190 14.05 -3.34 14.62
N LEU A 191 14.82 -2.28 14.38
CA LEU A 191 16.14 -2.08 14.97
C LEU A 191 16.11 -1.24 16.25
N LEU A 192 15.10 -0.40 16.43
CA LEU A 192 15.03 0.52 17.57
C LEU A 192 14.13 -0.04 18.67
N PRO A 193 14.67 -0.35 19.87
CA PRO A 193 13.86 -0.84 20.98
C PRO A 193 12.88 0.22 21.51
N ASN A 194 13.12 1.50 21.22
CA ASN A 194 12.30 2.64 21.63
C ASN A 194 11.56 3.30 20.45
N TYR A 195 11.25 2.54 19.39
CA TYR A 195 10.51 3.05 18.22
C TYR A 195 9.22 3.80 18.61
N GLY A 196 8.51 3.36 19.65
CA GLY A 196 7.29 4.01 20.14
C GLY A 196 7.48 5.50 20.52
N ASP A 197 8.68 5.90 20.94
CA ASP A 197 8.97 7.31 21.28
C ASP A 197 8.99 8.22 20.06
N ILE A 198 9.28 7.66 18.88
CA ILE A 198 9.48 8.39 17.62
C ILE A 198 8.47 8.01 16.52
N GLU A 199 7.60 7.04 16.78
CA GLU A 199 6.62 6.48 15.82
C GLU A 199 5.76 7.57 15.19
N THR A 200 5.23 8.50 15.98
CA THR A 200 4.39 9.59 15.48
C THR A 200 5.14 10.51 14.51
N ILE A 201 6.39 10.86 14.85
CA ILE A 201 7.21 11.76 14.04
C ILE A 201 7.64 11.06 12.74
N LEU A 202 8.10 9.81 12.83
CA LEU A 202 8.48 9.03 11.65
C LEU A 202 7.29 8.78 10.74
N THR A 203 6.13 8.42 11.29
CA THR A 203 4.90 8.23 10.50
C THR A 203 4.58 9.49 9.71
N LEU A 204 4.63 10.68 10.31
CA LEU A 204 4.35 11.93 9.59
C LEU A 204 5.41 12.26 8.51
N ILE A 205 6.69 12.10 8.84
CA ILE A 205 7.80 12.39 7.92
C ILE A 205 7.85 11.41 6.75
N VAL A 206 7.37 10.18 6.93
CA VAL A 206 7.36 9.13 5.91
C VAL A 206 6.07 9.15 5.10
N PHE A 207 4.92 9.24 5.77
CA PHE A 207 3.62 9.21 5.13
C PHE A 207 3.43 10.41 4.20
N LEU A 208 3.82 11.63 4.61
CA LEU A 208 3.51 12.81 3.81
C LEU A 208 4.27 12.83 2.46
N PRO A 209 5.60 12.60 2.40
CA PRO A 209 6.31 12.51 1.12
C PRO A 209 5.89 11.29 0.30
N ALA A 210 5.62 10.15 0.95
CA ALA A 210 5.16 8.95 0.25
C ALA A 210 3.80 9.17 -0.41
N PHE A 211 2.84 9.70 0.35
CA PHE A 211 1.53 10.06 -0.14
C PHE A 211 1.62 11.07 -1.30
N ILE A 212 2.42 12.13 -1.17
CA ILE A 212 2.60 13.10 -2.24
C ILE A 212 3.19 12.44 -3.49
N GLY A 213 4.25 11.64 -3.34
CA GLY A 213 4.93 11.02 -4.47
C GLY A 213 4.08 9.99 -5.22
N GLU A 214 3.46 9.08 -4.48
CA GLU A 214 2.61 8.04 -5.04
C GLU A 214 1.31 8.60 -5.62
N LEU A 215 0.64 9.51 -4.91
CA LEU A 215 -0.57 10.15 -5.42
C LEU A 215 -0.27 10.98 -6.67
N SER A 216 0.84 11.73 -6.67
CA SER A 216 1.26 12.48 -7.87
C SER A 216 1.47 11.56 -9.07
N PHE A 217 2.10 10.40 -8.86
CA PHE A 217 2.31 9.43 -9.93
C PHE A 217 1.00 8.77 -10.38
N ALA A 218 0.13 8.38 -9.44
CA ALA A 218 -1.19 7.82 -9.70
C ALA A 218 -2.06 8.77 -10.54
N VAL A 219 -2.14 10.04 -10.14
CA VAL A 219 -2.89 11.09 -10.84
C VAL A 219 -2.29 11.37 -12.22
N TRP A 220 -0.95 11.40 -12.34
CA TRP A 220 -0.30 11.56 -13.64
C TRP A 220 -0.68 10.43 -14.61
N LEU A 221 -0.58 9.18 -14.15
CA LEU A 221 -0.94 7.99 -14.92
C LEU A 221 -2.41 8.06 -15.37
N LEU A 222 -3.31 8.44 -14.47
CA LEU A 222 -4.74 8.56 -14.72
C LEU A 222 -5.07 9.63 -15.77
N VAL A 223 -4.48 10.82 -15.65
CA VAL A 223 -4.84 11.98 -16.49
C VAL A 223 -4.03 12.01 -17.79
N LYS A 224 -2.71 11.93 -17.68
CA LYS A 224 -1.76 12.10 -18.81
C LYS A 224 -1.36 10.77 -19.43
N GLY A 225 -1.11 9.74 -18.62
CA GLY A 225 -0.55 8.46 -19.07
C GLY A 225 0.92 8.59 -19.50
N VAL A 226 1.32 7.83 -20.52
CA VAL A 226 2.66 7.96 -21.16
C VAL A 226 2.72 9.18 -22.07
N LYS A 227 3.86 9.86 -22.13
CA LYS A 227 4.13 10.92 -23.11
C LYS A 227 4.06 10.33 -24.52
N THR A 228 3.27 10.94 -25.40
CA THR A 228 3.29 10.62 -26.83
C THR A 228 4.54 11.21 -27.48
N PRO A 229 5.27 10.47 -28.34
CA PRO A 229 6.37 11.04 -29.12
C PRO A 229 5.90 12.28 -29.87
N ARG A 230 6.72 13.35 -29.92
CA ARG A 230 6.47 14.45 -30.86
C ARG A 230 6.45 13.85 -32.28
N PRO A 231 5.47 14.20 -33.13
CA PRO A 231 5.55 13.86 -34.54
C PRO A 231 6.88 14.36 -35.08
N GLN A 232 7.70 13.47 -35.63
CA GLN A 232 8.87 13.89 -36.38
C GLN A 232 8.34 14.68 -37.58
N LEU A 233 8.60 15.98 -37.62
CA LEU A 233 8.41 16.77 -38.83
C LEU A 233 9.26 16.09 -39.91
N ARG A 234 8.60 15.46 -40.89
CA ARG A 234 9.30 14.93 -42.07
C ARG A 234 10.10 16.09 -42.66
N PRO A 235 11.40 15.93 -42.95
CA PRO A 235 12.12 16.93 -43.71
C PRO A 235 11.34 17.16 -45.00
N SER A 236 10.88 18.38 -45.23
CA SER A 236 10.36 18.76 -46.54
C SER A 236 11.52 18.58 -47.51
N HIS A 237 11.47 17.52 -48.31
CA HIS A 237 12.30 17.42 -49.50
C HIS A 237 11.85 18.54 -50.44
N ALA A 238 12.44 19.72 -50.27
CA ALA A 238 12.43 20.76 -51.28
C ALA A 238 13.57 20.42 -52.24
N PHE A 239 13.18 20.10 -53.48
CA PHE A 239 14.04 19.97 -54.64
C PHE A 239 14.67 21.33 -55.00
#